data_AF-A0A359B0U3-F1
#
_entry.id   AF-A0A359B0U3-F1
#
_cell.length_a   1.000
_cell.length_b   1.000
_cell.length_c   1.000
_cell.angle_alpha   90.00
_cell.angle_beta   90.00
_cell.angle_gamma   90.00
#
_symmetry.space_group_name_H-M   'P 1'
#
loop_
_entity.id
_entity.type
_entity.pdbx_description
1 polymer ?
#
loop_
_entity_poly.entity_id
_entity_poly.type
_entity_poly.pdbx_seq_one_letter_code
_entity_poly.pdbx_strand_id
1 'polypeptide(L)' 'FQVPANRIGFNGNGGPFNLWQLKVIQEVITLTVFTFFSVFFFKNEALRINHLIGFVFLILAVYFIFKK' A
#
# COMPACT_ATOMS: atom_id res chain seq x y z
N PHE A 1 4.23 -18.35 6.72
CA PHE A 1 4.41 -18.52 5.26
C PHE A 1 4.36 -17.15 4.60
N GLN A 2 5.39 -16.75 3.86
CA GLN A 2 5.40 -15.50 3.09
C GLN A 2 5.04 -15.78 1.64
N VAL A 3 4.27 -14.86 1.02
CA VAL A 3 3.94 -14.89 -0.41
C VAL A 3 5.24 -14.78 -1.22
N PRO A 4 5.39 -15.47 -2.37
CA PRO A 4 6.63 -15.44 -3.16
C PRO A 4 7.17 -14.04 -3.45
N ALA A 5 6.29 -13.06 -3.68
CA ALA A 5 6.66 -11.66 -3.89
C ALA A 5 7.42 -11.05 -2.69
N ASN A 6 6.93 -11.27 -1.46
CA ASN A 6 7.61 -10.82 -0.24
C ASN A 6 8.95 -11.52 -0.08
N ARG A 7 9.04 -12.81 -0.44
CA ARG A 7 10.28 -13.58 -0.36
C ARG A 7 11.34 -13.02 -1.29
N ILE A 8 10.99 -12.71 -2.54
CA ILE A 8 11.91 -12.17 -3.55
C ILE A 8 12.33 -10.74 -3.22
N GLY A 9 11.40 -9.91 -2.72
CA GLY A 9 11.69 -8.51 -2.38
C GLY A 9 12.45 -8.30 -1.07
N PHE A 10 12.59 -9.32 -0.23
CA PHE A 10 13.19 -9.21 1.10
C PHE A 10 14.72 -9.18 1.05
N ASN A 11 15.32 -8.26 1.80
CA ASN A 11 16.77 -8.05 1.88
C ASN A 11 17.53 -9.32 2.29
N GLY A 12 17.00 -10.10 3.23
CA GLY A 12 17.61 -11.38 3.62
C GLY A 12 17.67 -12.45 2.51
N ASN A 13 16.96 -12.25 1.40
CA ASN A 13 16.93 -13.14 0.24
C ASN A 13 17.50 -12.48 -1.03
N GLY A 14 18.21 -11.35 -0.92
CA GLY A 14 18.81 -10.62 -2.05
C GLY A 14 17.90 -9.55 -2.68
N GLY A 15 16.73 -9.28 -2.11
CA GLY A 15 15.86 -8.18 -2.53
C GLY A 15 16.26 -6.82 -1.93
N PRO A 16 15.67 -5.71 -2.39
CA PRO A 16 16.07 -4.37 -1.93
C PRO A 16 15.35 -3.89 -0.65
N PHE A 17 14.35 -4.61 -0.13
CA PHE A 17 13.45 -4.09 0.90
C PHE A 17 13.52 -4.86 2.21
N ASN A 18 13.41 -4.16 3.34
CA ASN A 18 13.22 -4.81 4.64
C ASN A 18 11.76 -5.29 4.84
N LEU A 19 11.51 -6.04 5.91
CA LEU A 19 10.20 -6.63 6.18
C LEU A 19 9.08 -5.57 6.30
N TRP A 20 9.39 -4.44 6.92
CA TRP A 20 8.45 -3.33 7.13
C TRP A 20 8.09 -2.63 5.83
N GLN A 21 9.09 -2.33 5.00
CA GLN A 21 8.90 -1.72 3.68
C GLN A 21 8.03 -2.60 2.77
N LEU A 22 8.27 -3.92 2.77
CA LEU A 22 7.45 -4.85 2.01
C LEU A 22 5.98 -4.84 2.44
N LYS A 23 5.74 -4.86 3.76
CA LYS A 23 4.37 -4.85 4.31
C LYS A 23 3.63 -3.56 3.93
N VAL A 24 4.33 -2.43 3.95
CA VAL A 24 3.77 -1.13 3.60
C VAL A 24 3.42 -1.07 2.12
N ILE A 25 4.32 -1.54 1.24
CA ILE A 25 4.02 -1.64 -0.20
C ILE A 25 2.76 -2.48 -0.44
N GLN A 26 2.60 -3.60 0.28
CA GLN A 26 1.40 -4.44 0.15
C GLN A 26 0.12 -3.72 0.57
N GLU A 27 0.13 -3.01 1.68
CA GLU A 27 -1.05 -2.28 2.15
C GLU A 27 -1.42 -1.13 1.21
N VAL A 28 -0.41 -0.42 0.69
CA VAL A 28 -0.59 0.64 -0.30
C VAL A 28 -1.22 0.09 -1.58
N ILE A 29 -0.69 -1.01 -2.13
CA ILE A 29 -1.24 -1.63 -3.35
C ILE A 29 -2.68 -2.09 -3.09
N THR A 30 -2.91 -2.78 -1.97
CA THR A 30 -4.24 -3.33 -1.63
C THR A 30 -5.27 -2.22 -1.51
N LEU A 31 -4.98 -1.17 -0.74
CA LEU A 31 -5.91 -0.05 -0.53
C LEU A 31 -6.11 0.79 -1.79
N THR A 32 -5.06 0.99 -2.59
CA THR A 32 -5.16 1.73 -3.85
C THR A 32 -6.06 1.00 -4.85
N VAL A 33 -5.81 -0.30 -5.08
CA VAL A 33 -6.62 -1.11 -5.99
C VAL A 33 -8.06 -1.22 -5.49
N PHE A 34 -8.26 -1.46 -4.20
CA PHE A 34 -9.58 -1.53 -3.59
C PHE A 34 -10.36 -0.22 -3.77
N THR A 35 -9.73 0.92 -3.49
CA THR A 35 -10.40 2.22 -3.66
C THR A 35 -10.72 2.48 -5.10
N PHE A 36 -9.79 2.25 -6.02
CA PHE A 36 -10.05 2.41 -7.45
C PHE A 36 -11.25 1.53 -7.86
N PHE A 37 -11.25 0.26 -7.48
CA PHE A 37 -12.37 -0.61 -7.76
C PHE A 37 -13.70 -0.10 -7.15
N SER A 38 -13.67 0.35 -5.90
CA SER A 38 -14.82 0.95 -5.21
C SER A 38 -15.40 2.14 -5.99
N VAL A 39 -14.56 3.08 -6.39
CA VAL A 39 -14.99 4.31 -7.08
C VAL A 39 -15.54 4.02 -8.48
N PHE A 40 -14.88 3.14 -9.24
CA PHE A 40 -15.23 2.90 -10.65
C PHE A 40 -16.36 1.88 -10.82
N PHE A 41 -16.44 0.85 -9.97
CA PHE A 41 -17.43 -0.21 -10.08
C PHE A 41 -18.61 -0.05 -9.11
N PHE A 42 -18.39 0.52 -7.92
CA PHE A 42 -19.43 0.76 -6.93
C PHE A 42 -19.79 2.26 -6.89
N LYS A 43 -20.42 2.74 -7.97
CA LYS A 43 -20.82 4.15 -8.17
C LYS A 43 -21.67 4.79 -7.05
N ASN A 44 -22.20 3.99 -6.11
CA ASN A 44 -22.98 4.47 -4.96
C ASN A 44 -22.15 4.80 -3.71
N GLU A 45 -20.87 4.40 -3.65
CA GLU A 45 -19.95 4.84 -2.61
C GLU A 45 -19.31 6.16 -3.04
N ALA A 46 -19.99 7.27 -2.77
CA ALA A 46 -19.43 8.59 -3.00
C ALA A 46 -18.13 8.74 -2.21
N LEU A 47 -17.04 9.14 -2.89
CA LEU A 47 -15.77 9.45 -2.24
C LEU A 47 -15.97 10.54 -1.17
N ARG A 48 -16.08 10.11 0.09
CA ARG A 48 -16.15 11.03 1.23
C ARG A 48 -14.78 11.64 1.47
N ILE A 49 -14.75 12.87 1.97
CA ILE A 49 -13.50 13.58 2.33
C ILE A 49 -12.58 12.72 3.23
N ASN A 50 -13.15 11.90 4.11
CA ASN A 50 -12.38 10.98 4.96
C ASN A 50 -11.51 9.99 4.15
N HIS A 51 -11.97 9.54 2.97
CA HIS A 51 -11.19 8.67 2.10
C HIS A 51 -10.00 9.43 1.51
N LEU A 52 -10.20 10.68 1.09
CA LEU A 52 -9.13 11.53 0.59
C LEU A 52 -8.06 11.79 1.66
N ILE A 53 -8.48 12.10 2.90
CA ILE A 53 -7.58 12.26 4.05
C ILE A 53 -6.81 10.95 4.32
N GLY A 54 -7.49 9.81 4.27
CA GLY A 54 -6.86 8.49 4.39
C GLY A 54 -5.80 8.25 3.31
N PHE A 55 -6.06 8.65 2.06
CA PHE A 55 -5.07 8.57 0.98
C PHE A 55 -3.85 9.44 1.23
N VAL A 56 -4.04 10.67 1.71
CA VAL A 56 -2.94 11.56 2.07
C VAL A 56 -2.09 10.94 3.18
N PHE A 57 -2.71 10.34 4.21
CA PHE A 57 -1.96 9.64 5.26
C PHE A 57 -1.23 8.39 4.75
N LEU A 58 -1.78 7.68 3.77
CA LEU A 58 -1.10 6.57 3.11
C LEU A 58 0.17 7.05 2.38
N ILE A 59 0.07 8.16 1.64
CA ILE A 59 1.22 8.77 0.96
C ILE A 59 2.29 9.20 1.98
N LEU A 60 1.87 9.82 3.10
CA LEU A 60 2.77 10.19 4.18
C LEU A 60 3.44 8.96 4.82
N ALA A 61 2.70 7.87 5.05
CA ALA A 61 3.24 6.62 5.58
C ALA A 61 4.31 6.04 4.65
N VAL A 62 4.06 6.00 3.34
CA VAL A 62 5.07 5.62 2.34
C VAL A 62 6.27 6.55 2.41
N TYR A 63 6.05 7.86 2.42
CA TYR A 63 7.14 8.83 2.50
C TYR A 63 8.03 8.57 3.73
N PHE A 64 7.47 8.46 4.93
CA PHE A 64 8.27 8.27 6.15
C PHE A 64 9.00 6.92 6.21
N ILE A 65 8.42 5.86 5.67
CA ILE A 65 9.01 4.51 5.70
C ILE A 65 10.13 4.34 4.67
N PHE A 66 10.09 5.12 3.60
CA PHE A 66 11.13 5.14 2.56
C PHE A 66 12.10 6.32 2.69
N LYS A 67 11.79 7.31 3.54
CA LYS A 67 12.70 8.39 3.91
C LYS A 67 13.86 7.81 4.72
N LYS A 68 15.08 8.08 4.24
CA LYS A 68 16.33 7.66 4.87
C LYS A 68 16.71 8.58 6.02
#